data_AF-A0A0S7XB97-F1
#
_entry.id   AF-A0A0S7XB97-F1
#
_cell.length_a   1.000
_cell.length_b   1.000
_cell.length_c   1.000
_cell.angle_alpha   90.00
_cell.angle_beta   90.00
_cell.angle_gamma   90.00
#
_symmetry.space_group_name_H-M   'P 1'
#
loop_
_entity.id
_entity.type
_entity.pdbx_description
1 polymer ?
#
loop_
_entity_poly.entity_id
_entity_poly.type
_entity_poly.pdbx_seq_one_letter_code
_entity_poly.pdbx_strand_id
1 'polypeptide(L)'
;MRRAVLSFLLMFAFTVLFFSSAYAGWPPCHDIVRAEAVGSTINVYHDQAEWNCCATMLFELFEVQDTFNLLEFETFEFGPCVCLCCFDLSTSILHVAPGEYLVRVINGHSGGIFGEVWVTVEEGPWDEPSLGGIAQSPCGGWGVGVEEPASSTWGRIKALYR
;
A
#
# COMPACT_ATOMS: atom_id res chain seq x y z
N MET A 1 15.15 -22.13 -65.46
CA MET A 1 14.58 -20.96 -64.75
C MET A 1 13.53 -21.37 -63.69
N ARG A 2 13.83 -22.36 -62.83
CA ARG A 2 12.87 -22.88 -61.83
C ARG A 2 13.42 -22.95 -60.39
N ARG A 3 14.68 -22.56 -60.19
CA ARG A 3 15.37 -22.63 -58.89
C ARG A 3 15.60 -21.26 -58.22
N ALA A 4 15.37 -20.15 -58.91
CA ALA A 4 15.62 -18.81 -58.39
C ALA A 4 14.42 -18.18 -57.64
N VAL A 5 13.21 -18.73 -57.81
CA VAL A 5 11.98 -18.16 -57.21
C VAL A 5 11.75 -18.67 -55.78
N LEU A 6 12.33 -19.82 -55.42
CA LEU A 6 12.10 -20.44 -54.10
C LEU A 6 12.92 -19.78 -52.97
N SER A 7 14.02 -19.11 -53.29
CA SER A 7 14.89 -18.48 -52.29
C SER A 7 14.39 -17.12 -51.81
N PHE A 8 13.57 -16.42 -52.61
CA PHE A 8 13.01 -15.12 -52.21
C PHE A 8 11.78 -15.24 -51.29
N LEU A 9 11.04 -16.35 -51.35
CA LEU A 9 9.88 -16.60 -50.49
C LEU A 9 10.24 -17.03 -49.06
N LEU A 10 11.46 -17.55 -48.84
CA LEU A 10 11.94 -17.96 -47.52
C LEU A 10 12.57 -16.83 -46.70
N MET A 11 12.93 -15.70 -47.31
CA MET A 11 13.42 -14.53 -46.58
C MET A 11 12.30 -13.60 -46.07
N PHE A 12 11.09 -13.69 -46.61
CA PHE A 12 9.97 -12.87 -46.15
C PHE A 12 9.20 -13.48 -44.97
N ALA A 13 9.40 -14.76 -44.68
CA ALA A 13 8.73 -15.45 -43.57
C ALA A 13 9.49 -15.37 -42.23
N PHE A 14 10.73 -14.86 -42.24
CA PHE A 14 11.58 -14.81 -41.03
C PHE A 14 11.57 -13.45 -40.30
N THR A 15 10.98 -12.41 -40.87
CA THR A 15 10.95 -11.06 -40.27
C THR A 15 9.69 -10.75 -39.46
N VAL A 16 8.68 -11.64 -39.43
CA VAL A 16 7.39 -11.36 -38.75
C VAL A 16 7.31 -11.95 -37.34
N LEU A 17 8.33 -12.64 -36.84
CA LEU A 17 8.30 -13.34 -35.54
C LEU A 17 9.11 -12.69 -34.41
N PHE A 18 9.38 -11.38 -34.46
CA PHE A 18 10.08 -10.67 -33.38
C PHE A 18 9.41 -9.35 -32.95
N PHE A 19 8.08 -9.29 -32.97
CA PHE A 19 7.33 -8.17 -32.35
C PHE A 19 6.31 -8.71 -31.35
N SER A 20 6.74 -9.28 -30.23
CA SER A 20 5.86 -9.51 -29.07
C SER A 20 6.67 -9.81 -27.81
N SER A 21 7.46 -8.84 -27.34
CA SER A 21 8.10 -8.97 -26.03
C SER A 21 8.47 -7.60 -25.45
N ALA A 22 7.48 -6.72 -25.29
CA ALA A 22 7.65 -5.51 -24.47
C ALA A 22 6.34 -4.93 -23.91
N TYR A 23 5.36 -5.77 -23.62
CA TYR A 23 4.42 -5.48 -22.54
C TYR A 23 4.64 -6.55 -21.48
N ALA A 24 5.83 -6.53 -20.87
CA ALA A 24 5.97 -7.12 -19.55
C ALA A 24 5.11 -6.25 -18.64
N GLY A 25 3.83 -6.57 -18.55
CA GLY A 25 2.97 -6.05 -17.49
C GLY A 25 3.70 -6.31 -16.19
N TRP A 26 3.72 -5.30 -15.31
CA TRP A 26 4.21 -5.51 -13.97
C TRP A 26 3.46 -6.71 -13.37
N PRO A 27 4.13 -7.58 -12.59
CA PRO A 27 3.42 -8.64 -11.90
C PRO A 27 2.26 -8.03 -11.10
N PRO A 28 1.11 -8.71 -11.02
CA PRO A 28 -0.03 -8.19 -10.28
C PRO A 28 0.40 -7.89 -8.85
N CYS A 29 -0.11 -6.79 -8.30
CA CYS A 29 0.10 -6.45 -6.90
C CYS A 29 -0.45 -7.56 -6.01
N HIS A 30 0.30 -7.92 -4.96
CA HIS A 30 -0.05 -9.05 -4.10
C HIS A 30 -0.98 -8.68 -2.94
N ASP A 31 -1.07 -7.40 -2.58
CA ASP A 31 -2.03 -6.84 -1.60
C ASP A 31 -1.97 -7.57 -0.23
N ILE A 32 -0.76 -7.64 0.35
CA ILE A 32 -0.50 -8.44 1.55
C ILE A 32 -0.43 -7.54 2.78
N VAL A 33 -1.31 -7.77 3.75
CA VAL A 33 -1.28 -7.10 5.05
C VAL A 33 -0.57 -7.95 6.09
N ARG A 34 0.36 -7.35 6.83
CA ARG A 34 1.02 -7.95 7.99
C ARG A 34 1.18 -6.93 9.12
N ALA A 35 1.20 -7.40 10.37
CA ALA A 35 1.41 -6.55 11.54
C ALA A 35 2.26 -7.27 12.58
N GLU A 36 3.04 -6.51 13.34
CA GLU A 36 3.84 -7.00 14.46
C GLU A 36 3.82 -6.01 15.62
N ALA A 37 3.82 -6.53 16.85
CA ALA A 37 3.91 -5.72 18.05
C ALA A 37 5.35 -5.70 18.58
N VAL A 38 5.84 -4.51 18.93
CA VAL A 38 7.15 -4.29 19.57
C VAL A 38 6.93 -3.35 20.76
N GLY A 39 6.97 -3.91 21.97
CA GLY A 39 6.56 -3.19 23.18
C GLY A 39 5.10 -2.75 23.08
N SER A 40 4.82 -1.46 23.31
CA SER A 40 3.49 -0.84 23.19
C SER A 40 3.21 -0.25 21.80
N THR A 41 3.94 -0.67 20.77
CA THR A 41 3.74 -0.21 19.39
C THR A 41 3.39 -1.37 18.48
N ILE A 42 2.35 -1.21 17.67
CA ILE A 42 2.03 -2.14 16.58
C ILE A 42 2.52 -1.52 15.27
N ASN A 43 3.45 -2.16 14.59
CA ASN A 43 3.85 -1.80 13.24
C ASN A 43 2.94 -2.54 12.24
N VAL A 44 2.36 -1.80 11.30
CA VAL A 44 1.44 -2.32 10.29
C VAL A 44 2.05 -2.08 8.92
N TYR A 45 2.00 -3.11 8.07
CA TYR A 45 2.52 -3.08 6.72
C TYR A 45 1.47 -3.57 5.75
N HIS A 46 1.35 -2.88 4.62
CA HIS A 46 0.57 -3.29 3.48
C HIS A 46 1.53 -3.39 2.29
N ASP A 47 2.07 -4.59 2.07
CA ASP A 47 3.09 -4.86 1.06
C ASP A 47 2.43 -5.04 -0.31
N GLN A 48 2.97 -4.36 -1.31
CA GLN A 48 2.44 -4.34 -2.68
C GLN A 48 0.93 -4.05 -2.74
N ALA A 49 0.48 -3.03 -2.02
CA ALA A 49 -0.88 -2.50 -2.07
C ALA A 49 -1.16 -1.89 -3.45
N GLU A 50 -2.30 -2.22 -4.06
CA GLU A 50 -2.67 -1.69 -5.39
C GLU A 50 -3.41 -0.35 -5.29
N TRP A 51 -2.77 0.73 -5.72
CA TRP A 51 -3.34 2.08 -5.72
C TRP A 51 -2.97 2.86 -6.98
N ASN A 52 -3.64 3.98 -7.22
CA ASN A 52 -3.31 4.92 -8.27
C ASN A 52 -1.91 5.50 -8.05
N CYS A 53 -1.07 5.51 -9.08
CA CYS A 53 0.34 5.91 -8.96
C CYS A 53 0.54 7.37 -8.49
N CYS A 54 -0.45 8.23 -8.71
CA CYS A 54 -0.44 9.64 -8.30
C CYS A 54 -1.09 9.86 -6.93
N ALA A 55 -1.54 8.80 -6.26
CA ALA A 55 -2.13 8.91 -4.94
C ALA A 55 -1.07 9.18 -3.88
N THR A 56 -1.42 10.08 -2.96
CA THR A 56 -0.79 10.16 -1.65
C THR A 56 -1.69 9.44 -0.66
N MET A 57 -1.14 8.51 0.10
CA MET A 57 -1.91 7.71 1.04
C MET A 57 -2.15 8.47 2.35
N LEU A 58 -3.41 8.57 2.75
CA LEU A 58 -3.83 9.07 4.05
C LEU A 58 -4.31 7.89 4.89
N PHE A 59 -3.95 7.90 6.17
CA PHE A 59 -4.35 6.86 7.12
C PHE A 59 -5.27 7.42 8.19
N GLU A 60 -6.28 6.64 8.50
CA GLU A 60 -7.15 6.89 9.63
C GLU A 60 -7.20 5.71 10.59
N LEU A 61 -7.29 5.99 11.89
CA LEU A 61 -7.36 4.95 12.92
C LEU A 61 -8.60 5.16 13.78
N PHE A 62 -9.39 4.10 13.94
CA PHE A 62 -10.40 4.04 14.99
C PHE A 62 -10.37 2.67 15.68
N GLU A 63 -10.59 2.71 16.99
CA GLU A 63 -10.64 1.53 17.83
C GLU A 63 -12.09 1.18 18.17
N VAL A 64 -12.44 -0.09 18.08
CA VAL A 64 -13.71 -0.63 18.56
C VAL A 64 -13.41 -1.89 19.34
N GLN A 65 -13.47 -1.81 20.68
CA GLN A 65 -13.06 -2.91 21.56
C GLN A 65 -11.62 -3.33 21.23
N ASP A 66 -11.35 -4.63 21.14
CA ASP A 66 -10.02 -5.18 20.87
C ASP A 66 -9.68 -5.19 19.36
N THR A 67 -10.24 -4.24 18.59
CA THR A 67 -10.00 -4.13 17.13
C THR A 67 -9.56 -2.73 16.74
N PHE A 68 -8.36 -2.64 16.17
CA PHE A 68 -7.86 -1.45 15.50
C PHE A 68 -8.24 -1.51 14.02
N ASN A 69 -9.03 -0.54 13.58
CA ASN A 69 -9.40 -0.37 12.19
C ASN A 69 -8.57 0.77 11.60
N LEU A 70 -7.64 0.38 10.73
CA LEU A 70 -6.77 1.29 9.98
C LEU A 70 -7.35 1.48 8.59
N LEU A 71 -7.92 2.65 8.31
CA LEU A 71 -8.41 2.99 6.98
C LEU A 71 -7.32 3.62 6.13
N GLU A 72 -7.23 3.19 4.88
CA GLU A 72 -6.34 3.74 3.87
C GLU A 72 -7.16 4.49 2.82
N PHE A 73 -6.81 5.76 2.57
CA PHE A 73 -7.46 6.61 1.59
C PHE A 73 -6.46 7.07 0.54
N GLU A 74 -6.90 7.09 -0.72
CA GLU A 74 -6.18 7.80 -1.76
C GLU A 74 -6.54 9.29 -1.71
N THR A 75 -5.52 10.14 -1.73
CA THR A 75 -5.71 11.58 -1.92
C THR A 75 -4.92 12.04 -3.13
N PHE A 76 -5.44 13.06 -3.81
CA PHE A 76 -4.88 13.55 -5.07
C PHE A 76 -4.75 15.07 -5.03
N GLU A 77 -3.54 15.59 -5.28
CA GLU A 77 -3.32 17.04 -5.39
C GLU A 77 -3.92 17.61 -6.69
N PHE A 78 -3.78 16.87 -7.80
CA PHE A 78 -4.18 17.32 -9.14
C PHE A 78 -5.26 16.44 -9.80
N GLY A 79 -5.96 15.61 -9.00
CA GLY A 79 -6.97 14.66 -9.47
C GLY A 79 -6.43 13.24 -9.75
N PRO A 80 -7.33 12.25 -9.93
CA PRO A 80 -6.94 10.86 -10.10
C PRO A 80 -6.30 10.61 -11.46
N CYS A 81 -5.28 9.78 -11.48
CA CYS A 81 -4.66 9.22 -12.67
C CYS A 81 -5.31 7.88 -13.03
N VAL A 82 -4.93 7.33 -14.18
CA VAL A 82 -5.46 6.05 -14.70
C VAL A 82 -4.44 4.92 -14.64
N CYS A 83 -3.32 5.13 -13.96
CA CYS A 83 -2.26 4.15 -13.79
C CYS A 83 -2.30 3.58 -12.38
N LEU A 84 -2.26 2.25 -12.28
CA LEU A 84 -2.16 1.52 -11.02
C LEU A 84 -0.71 1.14 -10.76
N CYS A 85 -0.31 1.22 -9.50
CA CYS A 85 1.02 0.93 -8.99
C CYS A 85 0.90 0.08 -7.72
N CYS A 86 1.90 -0.76 -7.50
CA CYS A 86 2.07 -1.44 -6.22
C CYS A 86 2.91 -0.57 -5.29
N PHE A 87 2.42 -0.38 -4.07
CA PHE A 87 3.08 0.38 -3.02
C PHE A 87 3.36 -0.49 -1.82
N ASP A 88 4.53 -0.33 -1.21
CA ASP A 88 4.75 -0.78 0.16
C ASP A 88 4.37 0.37 1.08
N LEU A 89 3.32 0.15 1.88
CA LEU A 89 2.85 1.08 2.88
C LEU A 89 3.23 0.58 4.27
N SER A 90 3.63 1.49 5.14
CA SER A 90 3.85 1.15 6.54
C SER A 90 3.39 2.29 7.45
N THR A 91 2.77 1.92 8.56
CA THR A 91 2.42 2.84 9.64
C THR A 91 2.61 2.17 11.01
N SER A 92 2.42 2.93 12.08
CA SER A 92 2.49 2.41 13.44
C SER A 92 1.30 2.88 14.27
N ILE A 93 0.84 2.05 15.19
CA ILE A 93 -0.11 2.39 16.24
C ILE A 93 0.68 2.45 17.54
N LEU A 94 0.85 3.65 18.08
CA LEU A 94 1.66 3.93 19.26
C LEU A 94 0.84 3.81 20.53
N HIS A 95 1.53 3.58 21.66
CA HIS A 95 0.99 3.62 23.02
C HIS A 95 -0.13 2.62 23.32
N VAL A 96 -0.17 1.50 22.61
CA VAL A 96 -1.18 0.45 22.77
C VAL A 96 -1.01 -0.24 24.12
N ALA A 97 -2.12 -0.42 24.84
CA ALA A 97 -2.13 -1.17 26.09
C ALA A 97 -1.82 -2.66 25.86
N PRO A 98 -1.34 -3.41 26.87
CA PRO A 98 -1.02 -4.82 26.71
C PRO A 98 -2.30 -5.63 26.51
N GLY A 99 -2.29 -6.58 25.57
CA GLY A 99 -3.47 -7.35 25.21
C GLY A 99 -3.37 -8.04 23.86
N GLU A 100 -4.43 -8.76 23.48
CA GLU A 100 -4.58 -9.34 22.14
C GLU A 100 -5.51 -8.45 21.33
N TYR A 101 -5.05 -8.02 20.15
CA TYR A 101 -5.79 -7.10 19.29
C TYR A 101 -5.88 -7.63 17.86
N LEU A 102 -7.02 -7.38 17.23
CA LEU A 102 -7.19 -7.55 15.79
C LEU A 102 -6.87 -6.23 15.08
N VAL A 103 -5.90 -6.25 14.18
CA VAL A 103 -5.63 -5.13 13.27
C VAL A 103 -6.31 -5.41 11.95
N ARG A 104 -7.15 -4.47 11.49
CA ARG A 104 -7.80 -4.50 10.18
C ARG A 104 -7.29 -3.36 9.33
N VAL A 105 -6.83 -3.67 8.12
CA VAL A 105 -6.50 -2.66 7.12
C VAL A 105 -7.63 -2.61 6.10
N ILE A 106 -8.21 -1.43 5.92
CA ILE A 106 -9.51 -1.25 5.24
C ILE A 106 -9.38 -0.14 4.20
N ASN A 107 -9.95 -0.35 3.02
CA ASN A 107 -10.13 0.72 2.04
C ASN A 107 -11.11 1.75 2.61
N GLY A 108 -10.64 2.97 2.86
CA GLY A 108 -11.43 4.03 3.49
C GLY A 108 -12.61 4.51 2.66
N HIS A 109 -12.59 4.33 1.33
CA HIS A 109 -13.69 4.73 0.46
C HIS A 109 -14.76 3.64 0.30
N SER A 110 -14.35 2.38 0.16
CA SER A 110 -15.26 1.27 -0.14
C SER A 110 -15.68 0.47 1.09
N GLY A 111 -14.93 0.56 2.19
CA GLY A 111 -15.06 -0.32 3.36
C GLY A 111 -14.57 -1.75 3.13
N GLY A 112 -13.97 -2.04 1.97
CA GLY A 112 -13.37 -3.35 1.68
C GLY A 112 -12.18 -3.63 2.59
N ILE A 113 -12.09 -4.84 3.12
CA ILE A 113 -10.97 -5.25 3.99
C ILE A 113 -9.85 -5.77 3.10
N PHE A 114 -8.67 -5.14 3.20
CA PHE A 114 -7.45 -5.61 2.56
C PHE A 114 -6.85 -6.80 3.32
N GLY A 115 -6.85 -6.73 4.64
CA GLY A 115 -6.42 -7.85 5.47
C GLY A 115 -6.64 -7.64 6.95
N GLU A 116 -6.52 -8.74 7.69
CA GLU A 116 -6.70 -8.81 9.13
C GLU A 116 -5.57 -9.59 9.78
N VAL A 117 -5.00 -9.09 10.87
CA VAL A 117 -3.90 -9.73 11.58
C VAL A 117 -4.10 -9.60 13.08
N TRP A 118 -4.01 -10.73 13.78
CA TRP A 118 -3.96 -10.75 15.25
C TRP A 118 -2.54 -10.45 15.73
N VAL A 119 -2.43 -9.58 16.72
CA VAL A 119 -1.17 -9.24 17.38
C VAL A 119 -1.33 -9.28 18.89
N THR A 120 -0.27 -9.67 19.59
CA THR A 120 -0.20 -9.63 21.05
C THR A 120 0.76 -8.52 21.45
N VAL A 121 0.26 -7.53 22.18
CA VAL A 121 1.02 -6.40 22.70
C VAL A 121 1.49 -6.75 24.11
N GLU A 122 2.80 -6.67 24.34
CA GLU A 122 3.44 -6.93 25.63
C GLU A 122 3.40 -5.69 26.56
N GLU A 123 3.86 -5.85 27.81
CA GLU A 123 3.94 -4.73 28.75
C GLU A 123 4.91 -3.62 28.26
N GLY A 124 4.47 -2.35 28.36
CA GLY A 124 5.26 -1.17 28.00
C GLY A 124 4.57 0.12 28.45
N PRO A 125 5.08 1.32 28.16
CA PRO A 125 4.36 2.56 28.42
C PRO A 125 3.16 2.69 27.45
N TRP A 126 1.94 2.82 27.98
CA TRP A 126 0.71 2.96 27.19
C TRP A 126 -0.06 4.24 27.53
N ASP A 127 -0.86 4.71 26.57
CA ASP A 127 -1.73 5.88 26.61
C ASP A 127 -2.84 5.67 25.56
N GLU A 128 -3.58 6.71 25.19
CA GLU A 128 -4.54 6.66 24.08
C GLU A 128 -3.83 6.28 22.76
N PRO A 129 -4.24 5.18 22.09
CA PRO A 129 -3.64 4.75 20.85
C PRO A 129 -3.69 5.83 19.77
N SER A 130 -2.59 5.99 19.05
CA SER A 130 -2.47 7.03 18.01
C SER A 130 -1.62 6.57 16.84
N LEU A 131 -1.86 7.15 15.67
CA LEU A 131 -1.03 6.90 14.50
C LEU A 131 0.36 7.52 14.69
N GLY A 132 1.38 6.70 14.50
CA GLY A 132 2.77 7.13 14.42
C GLY A 132 3.18 7.49 12.99
N GLY A 133 4.46 7.28 12.67
CA GLY A 133 5.01 7.61 11.36
C GLY A 133 4.36 6.79 10.24
N ILE A 134 4.06 7.46 9.13
CA ILE A 134 3.53 6.88 7.89
C ILE A 134 4.66 6.90 6.86
N ALA A 135 4.83 5.81 6.12
CA ALA A 135 5.72 5.75 4.97
C ALA A 135 5.04 5.04 3.80
N GLN A 136 5.38 5.50 2.60
CA GLN A 136 4.91 5.00 1.32
C GLN A 136 6.13 4.88 0.39
N SER A 137 6.29 3.73 -0.28
CA SER A 137 7.32 3.61 -1.31
C SER A 137 6.99 4.50 -2.54
N PRO A 138 7.97 5.01 -3.30
CA PRO A 138 7.74 5.49 -4.65
C PRO A 138 7.12 4.42 -5.52
N CYS A 139 6.42 4.87 -6.56
CA CYS A 139 5.84 4.02 -7.60
C CYS A 139 6.89 3.00 -8.10
N GLY A 140 6.62 1.71 -7.95
CA GLY A 140 7.52 0.65 -8.43
C GLY A 140 8.69 0.32 -7.49
N GLY A 141 8.58 0.68 -6.20
CA GLY A 141 9.38 0.13 -5.11
C GLY A 141 10.80 0.69 -4.98
N TRP A 142 10.96 1.84 -4.31
CA TRP A 142 12.23 2.32 -3.73
C TRP A 142 12.01 3.36 -2.63
N GLY A 143 11.75 2.99 -1.37
CA GLY A 143 11.39 3.91 -0.27
C GLY A 143 12.00 5.32 -0.30
N VAL A 144 11.16 6.36 -0.38
CA VAL A 144 11.50 7.73 -0.01
C VAL A 144 11.03 7.92 1.42
N GLY A 145 12.00 8.25 2.27
CA GLY A 145 11.82 8.30 3.71
C GLY A 145 10.83 9.36 4.17
N VAL A 146 10.30 9.05 5.35
CA VAL A 146 9.53 9.86 6.28
C VAL A 146 9.95 11.34 6.28
N GLU A 147 9.18 12.20 5.62
CA GLU A 147 9.16 13.61 6.00
C GLU A 147 8.26 13.74 7.23
N GLU A 148 8.91 14.04 8.36
CA GLU A 148 8.42 14.40 9.70
C GLU A 148 6.99 13.96 10.15
N PRO A 149 6.84 13.29 11.31
CA PRO A 149 5.54 12.90 11.88
C PRO A 149 4.68 14.08 12.42
N ALA A 150 4.92 15.32 11.98
CA ALA A 150 4.29 16.52 12.54
C ALA A 150 3.04 17.02 11.80
N SER A 151 2.64 16.41 10.67
CA SER A 151 1.42 16.84 9.96
C SER A 151 0.34 15.76 9.84
N SER A 152 0.27 14.81 10.79
CA SER A 152 -0.92 14.00 10.95
C SER A 152 -2.11 14.95 11.24
N THR A 153 -2.92 15.13 10.21
CA THR A 153 -4.11 15.99 10.10
C THR A 153 -5.17 15.75 11.18
N TRP A 154 -4.95 14.71 11.99
CA TRP A 154 -5.72 14.32 13.16
C TRP A 154 -5.87 15.39 14.25
N GLY A 155 -4.89 16.27 14.40
CA GLY A 155 -5.00 17.42 15.31
C GLY A 155 -6.06 18.47 14.88
N ARG A 156 -6.31 18.64 13.57
CA ARG A 156 -7.27 19.65 13.05
C ARG A 156 -8.70 19.12 12.97
N ILE A 157 -8.91 17.83 12.73
CA ILE A 157 -10.26 17.26 12.57
C ILE A 157 -11.00 17.22 13.92
N LYS A 158 -10.35 16.88 15.05
CA LYS A 158 -10.99 16.94 16.37
C LYS A 158 -11.37 18.36 16.83
N ALA A 159 -10.78 19.41 16.26
CA ALA A 159 -11.13 20.80 16.55
C ALA A 159 -12.38 21.30 15.79
N LEU A 160 -12.83 20.59 14.76
CA LEU A 160 -14.01 20.97 13.95
C LEU A 160 -15.31 20.30 14.44
N TYR A 161 -15.23 19.31 15.34
CA TYR A 161 -16.36 18.57 15.87
C TYR A 161 -16.53 18.72 17.41
N ARG A 162 -16.07 19.83 17.98
CA ARG A 162 -16.41 20.24 19.36
C ARG A 162 -17.26 21.51 19.36
#